data_AF-A0A2L2WIK2-F1
#
_entry.id   AF-A0A2L2WIK2-F1
#
_cell.length_a   1.000
_cell.length_b   1.000
_cell.length_c   1.000
_cell.angle_alpha   90.00
_cell.angle_beta   90.00
_cell.angle_gamma   90.00
#
_symmetry.space_group_name_H-M   'P 1'
#
loop_
_entity.id
_entity.type
_entity.pdbx_description
1 polymer ?
#
loop_
_entity_poly.entity_id
_entity_poly.type
_entity_poly.pdbx_seq_one_letter_code
_entity_poly.pdbx_strand_id
1 'polypeptide(L)' 'IIRIDYIIACGTGSDGRETDKIYMLEANTTPGMTATSFIPQQVKAAGMEMKDVLTEIIENQFE' A
#
# COMPACT_ATOMS: atom_id res chain seq x y z
N ILE A 1 1.43 -0.99 -9.65
CA ILE A 1 1.49 -1.31 -8.21
C ILE A 1 2.56 -0.44 -7.58
N ILE A 2 2.27 0.20 -6.45
CA ILE A 2 3.26 0.99 -5.71
C ILE A 2 3.15 0.57 -4.24
N ARG A 3 4.28 0.35 -3.55
CA ARG A 3 4.32 0.20 -2.09
C ARG A 3 4.67 1.56 -1.48
N ILE A 4 3.81 2.07 -0.59
CA ILE A 4 4.04 3.31 0.14
C ILE A 4 4.40 2.97 1.58
N ASP A 5 5.58 3.39 2.00
CA ASP A 5 6.03 3.26 3.38
C ASP A 5 5.84 4.60 4.09
N TYR A 6 5.19 4.58 5.26
CA TYR A 6 4.85 5.78 6.03
C TYR A 6 4.82 5.49 7.53
N ILE A 7 4.91 6.56 8.33
CA ILE A 7 4.74 6.53 9.78
C ILE A 7 3.48 7.33 10.13
N ILE A 8 2.64 6.78 11.01
CA ILE A 8 1.55 7.51 11.65
C ILE A 8 2.02 7.94 13.04
N ALA A 9 1.87 9.22 13.36
CA ALA A 9 2.06 9.73 14.72
C ALA A 9 0.84 10.54 15.15
N CYS A 10 0.54 10.51 16.46
CA CYS A 10 -0.46 11.40 17.04
C CYS A 10 0.08 12.84 17.08
N GLY A 11 -0.69 13.79 16.57
CA GLY A 11 -0.41 15.22 16.64
C GLY A 11 -1.67 16.01 17.02
N THR A 12 -1.54 17.33 17.12
CA THR A 12 -2.66 18.22 17.43
C THR A 12 -3.16 18.89 16.15
N GLY A 13 -4.45 18.72 15.86
CA GLY A 13 -5.14 19.36 14.75
C GLY A 13 -5.31 20.87 14.96
N SER A 14 -5.70 21.59 13.90
CA SER A 14 -5.98 23.03 13.97
C SER A 14 -7.14 23.40 14.89
N ASP A 15 -7.99 22.42 15.24
CA ASP A 15 -9.09 22.52 16.19
C ASP A 15 -8.69 22.16 17.63
N GLY A 16 -7.40 21.87 17.89
CA GLY A 16 -6.87 21.51 19.19
C GLY A 16 -7.08 20.04 19.60
N ARG A 17 -7.65 19.21 18.73
CA ARG A 17 -7.90 17.78 19.02
C ARG A 17 -6.73 16.91 18.57
N GLU A 18 -6.60 15.73 19.18
CA GLU A 18 -5.67 14.72 18.70
C GLU A 18 -6.10 14.23 17.30
N THR A 19 -5.14 14.17 16.39
CA THR A 19 -5.31 13.69 15.02
C THR A 19 -4.10 12.89 14.60
N ASP A 20 -4.34 11.89 13.76
CA ASP A 20 -3.27 11.17 13.09
C ASP A 20 -2.57 12.09 12.09
N LYS A 21 -1.24 12.09 12.13
CA LYS A 21 -0.38 12.78 11.16
C LYS A 21 0.48 11.75 10.45
N ILE A 22 0.38 11.75 9.12
CA ILE A 22 1.09 10.82 8.24
C ILE A 22 2.41 11.47 7.79
N TYR A 23 3.51 10.73 7.96
CA TYR A 23 4.83 11.07 7.44
C TYR A 23 5.22 10.05 6.38
N MET A 24 5.33 10.49 5.13
CA MET A 24 5.81 9.62 4.04
C MET A 24 7.31 9.36 4.17
N LEU A 25 7.70 8.10 3.96
CA LEU A 25 9.09 7.68 3.92
C LEU A 25 9.55 7.45 2.48
N GLU A 26 8.83 6.58 1.76
CA GLU A 26 9.23 6.12 0.43
C GLU A 26 8.01 5.71 -0.42
N ALA A 27 8.14 5.90 -1.74
CA ALA A 27 7.25 5.33 -2.74
C ALA A 27 8.02 4.38 -3.66
N ASN A 28 7.83 3.08 -3.47
CA ASN A 28 8.48 2.03 -4.26
C ASN A 28 7.62 1.68 -5.48
N THR A 29 8.08 2.06 -6.67
CA THR A 29 7.37 1.78 -7.94
C THR A 29 7.63 0.38 -8.47
N THR A 30 8.71 -0.28 -8.04
CA THR A 30 9.03 -1.68 -8.36
C THR A 30 9.19 -2.49 -7.08
N PRO A 31 8.08 -2.83 -6.39
CA PRO A 31 8.15 -3.57 -5.14
C PRO A 31 8.56 -5.04 -5.37
N GLY A 32 9.05 -5.69 -4.31
CA GLY A 32 9.30 -7.13 -4.33
C GLY A 32 8.00 -7.94 -4.54
N MET A 33 8.08 -8.96 -5.41
CA MET A 33 6.92 -9.78 -5.83
C MET A 33 7.06 -11.28 -5.47
N THR A 34 8.08 -11.66 -4.69
CA THR A 34 8.22 -13.04 -4.20
C THR A 34 7.22 -13.34 -3.08
N ALA A 35 6.95 -14.61 -2.79
CA ALA A 35 5.98 -14.99 -1.75
C ALA A 35 6.31 -14.42 -0.35
N THR A 36 7.59 -14.14 -0.07
CA THR A 36 8.05 -13.52 1.19
C THR A 36 8.05 -11.99 1.16
N SER A 37 7.63 -11.36 0.05
CA SER A 37 7.53 -9.90 -0.08
C SER A 37 6.20 -9.36 0.48
N PHE A 38 6.18 -8.07 0.84
CA PHE A 38 5.00 -7.44 1.45
C PHE A 38 3.77 -7.39 0.54
N ILE A 39 3.93 -7.06 -0.76
CA ILE A 39 2.78 -6.95 -1.67
C ILE A 39 2.00 -8.28 -1.75
N PRO A 40 2.63 -9.43 -2.07
CA PRO A 40 1.92 -10.72 -2.05
C PRO A 40 1.32 -11.08 -0.69
N GLN A 41 2.00 -10.76 0.42
CA GLN A 41 1.45 -10.99 1.76
C GLN A 41 0.22 -10.13 2.06
N GLN A 42 0.21 -8.87 1.64
CA GLN A 42 -0.91 -7.94 1.81
C GLN A 42 -2.12 -8.38 0.98
N VAL A 43 -1.91 -8.78 -0.27
CA VAL A 43 -2.96 -9.33 -1.15
C VAL A 43 -3.61 -10.55 -0.50
N LYS A 44 -2.79 -11.48 0.02
CA LYS A 44 -3.28 -12.65 0.75
C LYS A 44 -4.03 -12.28 2.03
N ALA A 45 -3.54 -11.30 2.78
CA ALA A 45 -4.21 -10.82 4.01
C ALA A 45 -5.56 -10.15 3.71
N ALA A 46 -5.72 -9.55 2.53
CA ALA A 46 -6.99 -9.03 2.04
C ALA A 46 -7.94 -10.12 1.49
N GLY A 47 -7.54 -11.40 1.53
CA GLY A 47 -8.35 -12.53 1.05
C GLY A 47 -8.39 -12.67 -0.46
N MET A 48 -7.44 -12.06 -1.17
CA MET A 48 -7.32 -12.11 -2.62
C MET A 48 -6.15 -12.99 -3.06
N GLU A 49 -6.18 -13.46 -4.29
CA GLU A 49 -5.04 -14.15 -4.92
C GLU A 49 -4.21 -13.15 -5.75
N MET A 50 -2.88 -13.31 -5.71
CA MET A 50 -1.97 -12.42 -6.45
C MET A 50 -2.20 -12.47 -7.97
N LYS A 51 -2.66 -13.62 -8.47
CA LYS A 51 -3.04 -13.79 -9.88
C LYS A 51 -4.13 -12.80 -10.27
N ASP A 52 -5.19 -12.69 -9.47
CA ASP A 52 -6.36 -11.87 -9.80
C ASP A 52 -5.98 -10.39 -9.81
N VAL A 53 -5.18 -9.95 -8.84
CA VAL A 53 -4.66 -8.57 -8.77
C VAL A 53 -3.82 -8.23 -10.01
N LEU A 54 -2.92 -9.13 -10.43
CA LEU A 54 -2.10 -8.90 -11.62
C LEU A 54 -2.94 -8.92 -12.90
N THR A 55 -3.92 -9.81 -13.00
CA THR A 55 -4.87 -9.86 -14.11
C THR A 55 -5.61 -8.53 -14.25
N GLU A 56 -6.18 -8.01 -13.16
CA GLU A 56 -6.89 -6.72 -13.16
C GLU A 56 -5.99 -5.56 -13.61
N ILE A 57 -4.74 -5.52 -13.14
CA ILE A 57 -3.79 -4.47 -13.53
C ILE A 57 -3.45 -4.55 -15.03
N ILE A 58 -3.23 -5.75 -15.55
CA ILE A 58 -2.89 -5.95 -16.95
C ILE A 58 -4.08 -5.55 -17.82
N GLU A 59 -5.29 -6.02 -17.49
CA GLU A 59 -6.50 -5.75 -18.27
C GLU A 59 -6.83 -4.24 -18.29
N ASN A 60 -6.73 -3.55 -17.14
CA ASN A 60 -6.94 -2.10 -17.04
C ASN A 60 -5.90 -1.25 -17.79
N GLN A 61 -4.75 -1.80 -18.23
CA GLN A 61 -3.78 -1.07 -19.04
C GLN A 61 -4.06 -1.14 -20.55
N PHE A 62 -4.96 -2.02 -20.98
CA PHE A 62 -5.34 -2.18 -22.39
C PHE A 62 -6.69 -1.52 -22.75
N GLU A 63 -7.35 -0.89 -21.77
CA GLU A 63 -8.46 0.04 -21.97
C GLU A 63 -7.94 1.48 -22.17
#